data_AF-A0A242DFZ6-F1
#
_entry.id   AF-A0A242DFZ6-F1
#
_cell.length_a   1.000
_cell.length_b   1.000
_cell.length_c   1.000
_cell.angle_alpha   90.00
_cell.angle_beta   90.00
_cell.angle_gamma   90.00
#
_symmetry.space_group_name_H-M   'P 1'
#
loop_
_entity.id
_entity.type
_entity.pdbx_description
1 polymer ?
#
loop_
_entity_poly.entity_id
_entity_poly.type
_entity_poly.pdbx_seq_one_letter_code
_entity_poly.pdbx_strand_id
1 'polypeptide(L)'
;MHEIKCPNCHKVFTVNEASYADILNQIRTKEFNEEVHEKLVQIKNQHQSNLALVEEKAKNSFEKQLSLKEKELAELQNKINANEQDKKIAISSVESEMKEKLTEREKTITELEAQTQSIFKEK
;
A
#
# COMPACT_ATOMS: atom_id res chain seq x y z
N MET A 1 48.28 56.74 -5.40
CA MET A 1 49.22 56.32 -6.48
C MET A 1 50.56 55.95 -5.88
N HIS A 2 50.85 54.65 -5.79
CA HIS A 2 52.18 54.13 -5.42
C HIS A 2 52.82 53.53 -6.68
N GLU A 3 54.01 54.00 -7.03
CA GLU A 3 54.78 53.50 -8.17
C GLU A 3 55.66 52.34 -7.72
N ILE A 4 55.41 51.15 -8.26
CA ILE A 4 56.19 49.95 -7.99
C ILE A 4 57.09 49.71 -9.19
N LYS A 5 58.40 49.77 -8.96
CA LYS A 5 59.40 49.48 -9.99
C LYS A 5 59.81 48.02 -9.89
N CYS A 6 59.61 47.25 -10.96
CA CYS A 6 60.02 45.86 -10.98
C CYS A 6 61.55 45.76 -10.95
N PRO A 7 62.15 45.07 -9.97
CA PRO A 7 63.62 44.97 -9.86
C PRO A 7 64.25 44.15 -10.98
N ASN A 8 63.46 43.33 -11.70
CA ASN A 8 63.97 42.45 -12.75
C ASN A 8 64.02 43.13 -14.14
N CYS A 9 63.01 43.94 -14.48
CA CYS A 9 62.92 44.59 -15.80
C CYS A 9 62.88 46.13 -15.73
N HIS A 10 63.01 46.72 -14.53
CA HIS A 10 63.04 48.15 -14.25
C HIS A 10 61.82 48.97 -14.74
N LYS A 11 60.79 48.29 -15.23
CA LYS A 11 59.54 48.91 -15.68
C LYS A 11 58.75 49.39 -14.47
N VAL A 12 58.31 50.64 -14.51
CA VAL A 12 57.53 51.29 -13.46
C VAL A 12 56.06 50.99 -13.71
N PHE A 13 55.41 50.37 -12.75
CA PHE A 13 53.97 50.10 -12.78
C PHE A 13 53.30 50.94 -11.69
N THR A 14 52.33 51.75 -12.08
CA THR A 14 51.42 52.43 -11.15
C THR A 14 50.31 51.45 -10.77
N VAL A 15 50.19 51.12 -9.48
CA VAL A 15 49.02 50.37 -9.01
C VAL A 15 47.82 51.31 -9.07
N ASN A 16 46.96 51.11 -10.07
CA ASN A 16 45.66 51.77 -10.13
C ASN A 16 44.74 51.04 -9.15
N GLU A 17 44.44 51.68 -8.03
CA GLU A 17 43.57 51.15 -6.96
C GLU A 17 42.20 50.73 -7.51
N ALA A 18 41.71 51.37 -8.58
CA ALA A 18 40.48 50.99 -9.27
C ALA A 18 40.60 49.61 -9.94
N SER A 19 41.69 49.34 -10.66
CA SER A 19 41.92 48.06 -11.34
C SER A 19 42.09 46.89 -10.36
N TYR A 20 42.67 47.13 -9.18
CA TYR A 20 42.75 46.12 -8.12
C TYR A 20 41.37 45.84 -7.49
N ALA A 21 40.57 46.89 -7.24
CA ALA A 21 39.21 46.74 -6.75
C ALA A 21 38.31 45.98 -7.76
N ASP A 22 38.49 46.21 -9.05
CA ASP A 22 37.75 45.50 -10.10
C ASP A 22 38.06 44.00 -10.12
N ILE A 23 39.34 43.62 -10.02
CA ILE A 23 39.76 42.20 -9.94
C ILE A 23 39.22 41.54 -8.67
N LEU A 24 39.29 42.22 -7.52
CA LEU A 24 38.73 41.71 -6.27
C LEU A 24 37.20 41.50 -6.35
N ASN A 25 36.49 42.45 -6.95
CA ASN A 25 35.04 42.33 -7.17
C ASN A 25 34.70 41.18 -8.11
N GLN A 26 35.48 40.97 -9.17
CA GLN A 26 35.29 39.84 -10.09
C GLN A 26 35.47 38.48 -9.39
N ILE A 27 36.54 38.34 -8.59
CA ILE A 27 36.80 37.09 -7.85
C ILE A 27 35.68 36.83 -6.85
N ARG A 28 35.30 37.83 -6.04
CA ARG A 28 34.19 37.70 -5.07
C ARG A 28 32.86 37.38 -5.73
N THR A 29 32.57 37.99 -6.88
CA THR A 29 31.33 37.72 -7.62
C THR A 29 31.33 36.28 -8.14
N LYS A 30 32.47 35.78 -8.62
CA LYS A 30 32.62 34.40 -9.10
C LYS A 30 32.46 33.39 -7.97
N GLU A 31 33.17 33.56 -6.86
CA GLU A 31 33.08 32.70 -5.67
C GLU A 31 31.65 32.69 -5.11
N PHE A 32 31.01 33.86 -5.02
CA PHE A 32 29.62 33.97 -4.59
C PHE A 32 28.66 33.19 -5.50
N ASN A 33 28.82 33.29 -6.82
CA ASN A 33 27.98 32.55 -7.77
C ASN A 33 28.20 31.04 -7.67
N GLU A 34 29.44 30.60 -7.45
CA GLU A 34 29.76 29.19 -7.22
C GLU A 34 29.09 28.68 -5.94
N GLU A 35 29.22 29.39 -4.82
CA GLU A 35 28.56 29.04 -3.55
C GLU A 35 27.03 29.01 -3.68
N VAL A 36 26.43 29.99 -4.35
CA VAL A 36 24.98 30.03 -4.61
C VAL A 36 24.57 28.82 -5.44
N HIS A 37 25.33 28.48 -6.49
CA HIS A 37 25.03 27.34 -7.33
C HIS A 37 25.11 26.02 -6.54
N GLU A 38 26.17 25.81 -5.76
CA GLU A 38 26.32 24.65 -4.89
C GLU A 38 25.15 24.54 -3.92
N LYS A 39 24.74 25.66 -3.31
CA LYS A 39 23.60 25.68 -2.39
C LYS A 39 22.29 25.33 -3.08
N LEU A 40 22.06 25.85 -4.29
CA LEU A 40 20.88 25.52 -5.09
C LEU A 40 20.85 24.04 -5.45
N VAL A 41 21.99 23.45 -5.83
CA VAL A 41 22.10 22.02 -6.11
C VAL A 41 21.81 21.20 -4.86
N GLN A 42 22.36 21.60 -3.70
CA GLN A 42 22.09 20.93 -2.43
C GLN A 42 20.61 20.95 -2.08
N ILE A 43 19.95 22.13 -2.19
CA ILE A 43 18.52 22.29 -1.91
C ILE A 43 17.69 21.44 -2.89
N LYS A 44 18.04 21.43 -4.17
CA LYS A 44 17.36 20.62 -5.19
C LYS A 44 17.43 19.13 -4.86
N ASN A 45 18.62 18.64 -4.52
CA ASN A 45 18.82 17.24 -4.15
C ASN A 45 18.03 16.89 -2.88
N GLN A 46 18.09 17.75 -1.86
CA GLN A 46 17.32 17.55 -0.62
C GLN A 46 15.80 17.54 -0.89
N HIS A 47 15.32 18.44 -1.75
CA HIS A 47 13.92 18.49 -2.15
C HIS A 47 13.49 17.21 -2.87
N GLN A 48 14.30 16.71 -3.81
CA GLN A 48 14.04 15.45 -4.50
C GLN A 48 14.02 14.25 -3.53
N SER A 49 14.96 14.18 -2.59
CA SER A 49 14.95 13.13 -1.56
C SER A 49 13.72 13.21 -0.65
N ASN A 50 13.28 14.43 -0.29
CA ASN A 50 12.08 14.62 0.52
C ASN A 50 10.81 14.19 -0.23
N LEU A 51 10.71 14.48 -1.53
CA LEU A 51 9.59 14.03 -2.35
C LEU A 51 9.53 12.50 -2.43
N ALA A 52 10.65 11.86 -2.74
CA ALA A 52 10.75 10.40 -2.77
C ALA A 52 10.37 9.77 -1.41
N LEU A 53 10.79 10.38 -0.30
CA LEU A 53 10.42 9.93 1.04
C LEU A 53 8.92 10.05 1.31
N VAL A 54 8.28 11.12 0.85
CA VAL A 54 6.82 11.30 1.00
C VAL A 54 6.06 10.30 0.14
N GLU A 55 6.49 10.06 -1.09
CA GLU A 55 5.90 9.06 -1.99
C GLU A 55 6.00 7.66 -1.39
N GLU A 56 7.17 7.26 -0.90
CA GLU A 56 7.37 5.96 -0.25
C GLU A 56 6.55 5.82 1.05
N LYS A 57 6.42 6.89 1.85
CA LYS A 57 5.56 6.87 3.04
C LYS A 57 4.09 6.69 2.68
N ALA A 58 3.63 7.38 1.63
CA ALA A 58 2.26 7.23 1.13
C ALA A 58 2.02 5.80 0.65
N LYS A 59 2.93 5.25 -0.17
CA LYS A 59 2.88 3.88 -0.66
C LYS A 59 2.82 2.86 0.47
N ASN A 60 3.72 2.95 1.44
CA ASN A 60 3.74 2.08 2.63
C ASN A 60 2.43 2.15 3.44
N SER A 61 1.87 3.37 3.59
CA SER A 61 0.57 3.55 4.26
C SER A 61 -0.56 2.86 3.50
N PHE A 62 -0.60 2.99 2.17
CA PHE A 62 -1.58 2.32 1.34
C PHE A 62 -1.44 0.80 1.35
N GLU A 63 -0.22 0.28 1.22
CA GLU A 63 0.05 -1.17 1.30
C GLU A 63 -0.38 -1.75 2.64
N LYS A 64 -0.14 -1.04 3.75
CA LYS A 64 -0.61 -1.47 5.07
C LYS A 64 -2.13 -1.51 5.16
N GLN A 65 -2.83 -0.49 4.63
CA GLN A 65 -4.29 -0.48 4.59
C GLN A 65 -4.85 -1.59 3.70
N LEU A 66 -4.22 -1.82 2.55
CA LEU A 66 -4.61 -2.89 1.63
C LEU A 66 -4.47 -4.26 2.29
N SER A 67 -3.34 -4.52 2.95
CA SER A 67 -3.11 -5.78 3.68
C SER A 67 -4.14 -6.02 4.78
N LEU A 68 -4.53 -4.97 5.53
CA LEU A 68 -5.61 -5.07 6.52
C LEU A 68 -6.95 -5.44 5.87
N LYS A 69 -7.26 -4.83 4.72
CA LYS A 69 -8.49 -5.11 3.98
C LYS A 69 -8.49 -6.51 3.37
N GLU A 70 -7.38 -6.98 2.84
CA GLU A 70 -7.22 -8.34 2.34
C GLU A 70 -7.42 -9.38 3.45
N LYS A 71 -6.89 -9.11 4.65
CA LYS A 71 -7.11 -9.95 5.82
C LYS A 71 -8.58 -9.98 6.23
N GLU A 72 -9.23 -8.83 6.28
CA GLU A 72 -10.67 -8.72 6.59
C GLU A 72 -11.51 -9.48 5.55
N LEU A 73 -11.19 -9.37 4.26
CA LEU A 73 -11.85 -10.11 3.19
C LEU A 73 -11.67 -11.63 3.34
N ALA A 74 -10.46 -12.09 3.64
CA ALA A 74 -10.20 -13.52 3.87
C ALA A 74 -10.98 -14.06 5.08
N GLU A 75 -11.04 -13.29 6.17
CA GLU A 75 -11.84 -13.64 7.36
C GLU A 75 -13.34 -13.71 7.05
N LEU A 76 -13.87 -12.74 6.30
CA LEU A 76 -15.27 -12.74 5.87
C LEU A 76 -15.59 -13.91 4.93
N GLN A 77 -14.71 -14.20 3.97
CA GLN A 77 -14.90 -15.33 3.06
C GLN A 77 -14.92 -16.66 3.83
N ASN A 78 -14.03 -16.83 4.80
CA ASN A 78 -14.02 -18.02 5.64
C ASN A 78 -15.30 -18.16 6.46
N LYS A 79 -15.82 -17.06 7.02
CA LYS A 79 -17.12 -17.07 7.74
C LYS A 79 -18.28 -17.43 6.82
N ILE A 80 -18.30 -16.91 5.59
CA ILE A 80 -19.33 -17.25 4.60
C ILE A 80 -19.28 -18.74 4.27
N ASN A 81 -18.09 -19.25 3.95
CA ASN A 81 -17.91 -20.66 3.60
C ASN A 81 -18.33 -21.59 4.75
N ALA A 82 -17.96 -21.26 5.99
CA ALA A 82 -18.37 -22.02 7.17
C ALA A 82 -19.89 -22.02 7.35
N ASN A 83 -20.53 -20.85 7.24
CA ASN A 83 -21.99 -20.75 7.36
C ASN A 83 -22.74 -21.48 6.23
N GLU A 84 -22.20 -21.48 5.01
CA GLU A 84 -22.75 -22.25 3.89
C GLU A 84 -22.64 -23.76 4.14
N GLN A 85 -21.53 -24.23 4.70
CA GLN A 85 -21.36 -25.63 5.10
C GLN A 85 -22.33 -26.00 6.21
N ASP A 86 -22.43 -25.20 7.27
CA ASP A 86 -23.36 -25.42 8.39
C ASP A 86 -24.81 -25.48 7.89
N LYS A 87 -25.20 -24.57 7.00
CA LYS A 87 -26.53 -24.57 6.39
C LYS A 87 -26.77 -25.84 5.57
N LYS A 88 -25.78 -26.29 4.79
CA LYS A 88 -25.90 -27.53 4.00
C LYS A 88 -26.05 -28.76 4.89
N ILE A 89 -25.30 -28.81 5.99
CA ILE A 89 -25.41 -29.88 6.99
C ILE A 89 -26.79 -29.87 7.64
N ALA A 90 -27.27 -28.69 8.07
CA ALA A 90 -28.58 -28.54 8.67
C ALA A 90 -29.71 -29.00 7.73
N ILE A 91 -29.67 -28.56 6.46
CA ILE A 91 -30.64 -29.00 5.45
C ILE A 91 -30.58 -30.52 5.25
N SER A 92 -29.38 -31.10 5.08
CA SER A 92 -29.24 -32.53 4.91
C SER A 92 -29.74 -33.34 6.11
N SER A 93 -29.53 -32.85 7.33
CA SER A 93 -30.03 -33.48 8.56
C SER A 93 -31.55 -33.50 8.58
N VAL A 94 -32.18 -32.36 8.31
CA VAL A 94 -33.65 -32.23 8.25
C VAL A 94 -34.23 -33.10 7.14
N GLU A 95 -33.59 -33.14 5.97
CA GLU A 95 -34.01 -34.01 4.87
C GLU A 95 -33.93 -35.50 5.25
N SER A 96 -32.87 -35.91 5.96
CA SER A 96 -32.72 -37.30 6.42
C SER A 96 -33.81 -37.66 7.44
N GLU A 97 -34.02 -36.82 8.45
CA GLU A 97 -35.07 -37.02 9.46
C GLU A 97 -36.47 -37.08 8.83
N MET A 98 -36.75 -36.23 7.84
CA MET A 98 -38.02 -36.25 7.13
C MET A 98 -38.19 -37.53 6.30
N LYS A 99 -37.13 -38.00 5.63
CA LYS A 99 -37.17 -39.28 4.91
C LYS A 99 -37.44 -40.44 5.86
N GLU A 100 -36.76 -40.50 7.00
CA GLU A 100 -36.99 -41.54 8.01
C GLU A 100 -38.45 -41.54 8.47
N LYS A 101 -38.99 -40.38 8.85
CA LYS A 101 -40.40 -40.22 9.24
C LYS A 101 -41.37 -40.65 8.13
N LEU A 102 -41.09 -40.30 6.87
CA LEU A 102 -41.90 -40.72 5.74
C LEU A 102 -41.87 -42.24 5.58
N THR A 103 -40.71 -42.88 5.65
CA THR A 103 -40.60 -44.34 5.53
C THR A 103 -41.29 -45.08 6.68
N GLU A 104 -41.26 -44.52 7.89
CA GLU A 104 -41.99 -45.08 9.04
C GLU A 104 -43.49 -44.96 8.82
N ARG A 105 -43.97 -43.79 8.35
CA ARG A 105 -45.39 -43.59 8.02
C ARG A 105 -45.85 -44.52 6.91
N GLU A 106 -45.07 -44.69 5.84
CA GLU A 106 -45.36 -45.63 4.76
C GLU A 106 -45.51 -47.06 5.28
N LYS A 107 -44.61 -47.52 6.15
CA LYS A 107 -44.73 -48.84 6.79
C LYS A 107 -46.04 -48.96 7.57
N THR A 108 -46.37 -47.99 8.43
CA THR A 108 -47.61 -48.03 9.21
C THR A 108 -48.86 -48.03 8.31
N ILE A 109 -48.84 -47.30 7.19
CA ILE A 109 -49.94 -47.31 6.22
C ILE A 109 -50.08 -48.70 5.61
N THR A 110 -48.98 -49.30 5.13
CA THR A 110 -49.03 -50.64 4.54
C THR A 110 -49.51 -51.71 5.52
N GLU A 111 -49.12 -51.62 6.80
CA GLU A 111 -49.58 -52.52 7.86
C GLU A 111 -51.08 -52.36 8.13
N LEU A 112 -51.57 -51.12 8.24
CA LEU A 112 -52.99 -50.81 8.43
C LEU A 112 -53.84 -51.23 7.23
N GLU A 113 -53.35 -51.05 6.01
CA GLU A 113 -54.00 -51.51 4.77
C GLU A 113 -54.13 -53.03 4.76
N ALA A 114 -53.06 -53.76 5.13
CA ALA A 114 -53.08 -55.21 5.23
C ALA A 114 -54.09 -55.72 6.27
N GLN A 115 -54.14 -55.09 7.46
CA GLN A 115 -55.13 -55.41 8.50
C GLN A 115 -56.57 -55.13 8.03
N THR A 116 -56.79 -54.02 7.32
CA THR A 116 -58.10 -53.67 6.80
C THR A 116 -58.57 -54.70 5.77
N GLN A 117 -57.67 -55.15 4.89
CA GLN A 117 -57.97 -56.19 3.91
C GLN A 117 -58.27 -57.56 4.55
N SER A 118 -57.58 -57.93 5.63
CA SER A 118 -57.87 -59.19 6.32
C SER A 118 -59.24 -59.15 6.99
N ILE A 119 -59.59 -58.03 7.64
CA ILE A 119 -60.93 -57.84 8.26
C ILE A 119 -62.05 -57.91 7.21
N PHE A 120 -61.81 -57.37 6.00
CA PHE A 120 -62.78 -57.46 4.91
C PHE A 120 -62.92 -58.86 4.30
N LYS A 121 -61.89 -59.72 4.41
CA LYS A 121 -61.94 -61.12 3.93
C LYS A 121 -62.59 -62.09 4.92
N GLU A 122 -62.66 -61.73 6.20
CA GLU A 122 -63.26 -62.54 7.26
C GLU A 122 -64.77 -62.30 7.46
N LYS A 123 -65.34 -61.28 6.79
CA LYS A 123 -66.79 -61.00 6.74
C LYS A 123 -67.42 -61.51 5.46
#